data_AF-A0A941FK26-F1
#
_entry.id   AF-A0A941FK26-F1
#
_cell.length_a   1.000
_cell.length_b   1.000
_cell.length_c   1.000
_cell.angle_alpha   90.00
_cell.angle_beta   90.00
_cell.angle_gamma   90.00
#
_symmetry.space_group_name_H-M   'P 1'
#
loop_
_entity.id
_entity.type
_entity.pdbx_description
1 polymer ?
#
loop_
_entity_poly.entity_id
_entity_poly.type
_entity_poly.pdbx_seq_one_letter_code
_entity_poly.pdbx_strand_id
1 'polypeptide(L)' 'MIMASAALLSENPHPSEAEIREGISGNLCRCTGYNMIVDAINLAAKKVMAYDRENNSVSLRAFRRNFEPIE' A
#
# COMPACT_ATOMS: atom_id res chain seq x y z
N MET A 1 -3.54 -8.65 -3.91
CA MET A 1 -2.50 -7.62 -4.07
C MET A 1 -2.98 -6.24 -3.71
N ILE A 2 -3.91 -5.63 -4.44
CA ILE A 2 -4.31 -4.22 -4.21
C ILE A 2 -4.68 -3.94 -2.75
N MET A 3 -5.52 -4.77 -2.12
CA MET A 3 -5.92 -4.57 -0.72
C MET A 3 -4.76 -4.71 0.28
N ALA A 4 -3.92 -5.74 0.11
CA ALA A 4 -2.73 -5.92 0.94
C ALA A 4 -1.73 -4.77 0.78
N SER A 5 -1.51 -4.31 -0.46
CA SER A 5 -0.66 -3.16 -0.75
C SER A 5 -1.24 -1.86 -0.17
N ALA A 6 -2.55 -1.66 -0.24
CA ALA A 6 -3.21 -0.48 0.33
C ALA A 6 -3.10 -0.48 1.87
N ALA A 7 -3.28 -1.63 2.51
CA ALA A 7 -3.08 -1.78 3.95
C ALA A 7 -1.62 -1.50 4.34
N LEU A 8 -0.66 -2.12 3.65
CA LEU A 8 0.78 -1.87 3.84
C LEU A 8 1.11 -0.38 3.75
N LEU A 9 0.66 0.31 2.70
CA LEU A 9 0.97 1.73 2.48
C LEU A 9 0.22 2.67 3.45
N SER A 10 -0.88 2.23 4.04
CA SER A 10 -1.57 2.96 5.10
C SER A 10 -0.77 2.93 6.42
N GLU A 11 -0.14 1.79 6.72
CA GLU A 11 0.66 1.60 7.94
C GLU A 11 2.10 2.14 7.78
N ASN A 12 2.73 1.79 6.67
CA ASN A 12 4.07 2.22 6.29
C ASN A 12 4.05 2.86 4.90
N PRO A 13 3.97 4.20 4.79
CA PRO A 13 4.01 4.92 3.51
C PRO A 13 5.35 4.83 2.78
N HIS A 14 6.40 4.32 3.44
CA HIS A 14 7.77 4.24 2.95
C HIS A 14 8.36 2.83 3.11
N PRO A 15 7.69 1.78 2.61
CA PRO A 15 8.19 0.44 2.80
C PRO A 15 9.43 0.21 1.93
N SER A 16 10.42 -0.46 2.49
CA SER A 16 11.51 -1.05 1.72
C SER A 16 11.01 -2.18 0.83
N GLU A 17 11.80 -2.58 -0.16
CA GLU A 17 11.43 -3.73 -1.02
C GLU A 17 11.21 -5.02 -0.20
N ALA A 18 12.01 -5.26 0.83
CA ALA A 18 11.87 -6.42 1.69
C ALA A 18 10.52 -6.39 2.44
N GLU A 19 10.13 -5.23 2.98
CA GLU A 19 8.83 -5.05 3.64
C GLU A 19 7.67 -5.17 2.65
N ILE A 20 7.83 -4.70 1.41
CA ILE A 20 6.83 -4.91 0.36
C ILE A 20 6.65 -6.40 0.12
N ARG A 21 7.74 -7.15 -0.10
CA ARG A 21 7.70 -8.60 -0.36
C ARG A 21 7.06 -9.38 0.78
N GLU A 22 7.38 -9.01 2.03
CA GLU A 22 6.76 -9.60 3.21
C GLU A 22 5.28 -9.25 3.30
N GLY A 23 4.91 -7.97 3.16
CA GLY A 23 3.51 -7.52 3.22
C GLY A 23 2.61 -8.11 2.13
N ILE A 24 3.21 -8.64 1.06
CA ILE A 24 2.49 -9.29 -0.04
C ILE A 24 2.60 -10.83 -0.03
N SER A 25 3.39 -11.42 0.88
CA SER A 25 3.74 -12.85 0.89
C SER A 25 2.51 -13.76 0.94
N GLY A 26 1.44 -13.31 1.61
CA GLY A 26 0.15 -14.02 1.71
C GLY A 26 -0.73 -13.95 0.46
N ASN A 27 -0.32 -13.29 -0.64
CA ASN A 27 -1.12 -13.30 -1.87
C ASN A 27 -0.32 -13.89 -3.03
N LEU A 28 -0.75 -15.07 -3.47
CA LEU A 28 -0.14 -15.79 -4.57
C LEU A 28 -0.43 -15.11 -5.91
N CYS A 29 0.61 -14.94 -6.73
CA CYS A 29 0.49 -14.49 -8.11
C CYS A 29 1.26 -15.44 -9.04
N ARG A 30 0.64 -15.80 -10.17
CA ARG A 30 1.23 -16.75 -11.13
C ARG A 30 1.86 -16.11 -12.36
N CYS A 31 1.48 -14.88 -12.71
CA CYS A 31 1.78 -14.32 -14.03
C CYS A 31 3.06 -13.46 -14.07
N THR A 32 3.35 -12.70 -13.01
CA THR A 32 4.32 -11.58 -13.07
C THR A 32 5.65 -11.86 -12.38
N GLY A 33 5.78 -12.97 -11.65
CA GLY A 33 6.98 -13.25 -10.85
C GLY A 33 7.25 -12.23 -9.74
N TYR A 34 6.22 -11.50 -9.28
CA TYR A 34 6.24 -10.51 -8.19
C TYR A 34 7.00 -9.20 -8.43
N ASN A 35 8.04 -9.14 -9.28
CA ASN A 35 8.84 -7.92 -9.46
C ASN A 35 8.01 -6.72 -9.95
N MET A 36 7.13 -6.92 -10.94
CA MET A 36 6.24 -5.85 -11.42
C MET A 36 5.27 -5.34 -10.34
N ILE A 37 4.90 -6.20 -9.39
CA ILE A 37 4.02 -5.83 -8.29
C ILE A 37 4.81 -4.97 -7.29
N VAL A 38 6.04 -5.37 -6.96
CA VAL A 38 6.94 -4.59 -6.10
C VAL A 38 7.16 -3.19 -6.69
N ASP A 39 7.45 -3.10 -7.98
CA ASP A 39 7.63 -1.82 -8.69
C ASP A 39 6.36 -0.95 -8.63
N ALA A 40 5.19 -1.55 -8.85
CA ALA A 40 3.91 -0.86 -8.78
C ALA A 40 3.62 -0.30 -7.38
N ILE A 41 3.95 -1.05 -6.32
CA ILE A 41 3.77 -0.61 -4.93
C ILE A 41 4.72 0.54 -4.60
N ASN A 42 5.99 0.45 -5.01
CA ASN A 42 6.96 1.55 -4.87
C ASN A 42 6.49 2.83 -5.59
N LEU A 43 5.92 2.69 -6.78
CA LEU A 43 5.34 3.81 -7.51
C LEU A 43 4.11 4.39 -6.78
N ALA A 44 3.24 3.52 -6.26
CA ALA A 44 2.06 3.94 -5.49
C ALA A 44 2.45 4.71 -4.22
N ALA A 45 3.45 4.23 -3.47
CA ALA A 45 3.98 4.91 -2.27
C ALA A 45 4.38 6.36 -2.59
N LYS A 46 5.14 6.57 -3.67
CA LYS A 46 5.56 7.92 -4.12
C LYS A 46 4.37 8.80 -4.50
N LYS A 47 3.36 8.24 -5.18
CA LYS A 47 2.16 8.99 -5.61
C LYS A 47 1.26 9.38 -4.45
N VAL A 48 1.03 8.47 -3.52
CA VAL A 48 0.26 8.72 -2.29
C VAL A 48 0.87 9.89 -1.51
N MET A 49 2.18 9.86 -1.30
CA MET A 49 2.86 10.96 -0.61
C MET A 49 2.78 12.30 -1.34
N ALA A 50 2.87 12.28 -2.67
CA ALA A 50 2.72 13.50 -3.47
C ALA A 50 1.30 14.06 -3.32
N TYR A 51 0.28 13.19 -3.37
CA TYR A 51 -1.12 13.56 -3.18
C TYR A 51 -1.39 14.13 -1.78
N ASP A 52 -0.88 13.48 -0.72
CA ASP A 52 -1.05 13.93 0.66
C ASP A 52 -0.43 15.32 0.88
N ARG A 53 0.72 15.60 0.27
CA ARG A 53 1.39 16.92 0.35
C ARG A 53 0.63 18.03 -0.36
N GLU A 54 0.01 17.72 -1.50
CA GLU A 54 -0.71 18.69 -2.32
C GLU A 54 -2.09 19.04 -1.73
N ASN A 55 -2.76 18.08 -1.09
CA ASN A 55 -4.18 18.23 -0.73
C ASN A 55 -4.47 18.59 0.74
N ASN A 56 -3.45 18.68 1.62
CA ASN A 56 -3.50 19.03 3.06
C ASN A 56 -4.69 18.44 3.88
N SER A 57 -5.36 17.42 3.36
CA SER A 57 -6.56 16.81 3.89
C SER A 57 -6.72 15.46 3.18
N VAL A 58 -7.03 14.43 3.96
CA VAL A 58 -7.09 13.02 3.55
C VAL A 58 -5.73 12.35 3.37
N SER A 59 -4.93 12.30 4.45
CA SER A 59 -3.94 11.24 4.61
C SER A 59 -4.62 9.88 4.43
N LEU A 60 -3.96 8.86 3.85
CA LEU A 60 -4.47 7.47 3.87
C LEU A 60 -4.90 6.97 5.26
N ARG A 61 -4.51 7.66 6.34
CA ARG A 61 -5.07 7.50 7.68
C ARG A 61 -6.60 7.67 7.73
N ALA A 62 -7.21 8.43 6.82
CA ALA A 62 -8.65 8.62 6.73
C ALA A 62 -9.39 7.39 6.19
N PHE A 63 -8.73 6.51 5.42
CA PHE A 63 -9.32 5.22 5.01
C PHE A 63 -9.63 4.34 6.23
N ARG A 64 -8.85 4.49 7.31
CA ARG A 64 -9.04 3.79 8.59
C ARG A 64 -10.35 4.14 9.32
N ARG A 65 -10.95 5.31 9.05
CA ARG A 65 -12.18 5.72 9.76
C ARG A 65 -13.47 5.02 9.30
N ASN A 66 -13.45 4.34 8.15
CA ASN A 66 -14.65 3.69 7.60
C ASN A 66 -14.63 2.15 7.69
N PHE A 67 -13.61 1.58 8.33
CA PHE A 67 -13.46 0.14 8.54
C PHE A 67 -13.19 -0.17 10.02
N GLU A 68 -13.97 0.42 10.93
CA GLU A 68 -14.10 -0.19 12.27
C GLU A 68 -14.72 -1.59 12.10
N PRO A 69 -14.32 -2.59 12.91
CA PRO A 69 -14.85 -3.94 12.80
C PRO A 69 -16.37 -3.89 13.01
N ILE A 70 -17.13 -4.41 12.06
CA ILE A 70 -18.53 -4.73 12.27
C ILE A 70 -18.50 -5.96 13.20
N GLU A 71 -18.95 -5.82 14.44
CA GLU A 71 -19.26 -6.98 15.30
C GLU A 71 -20.25 -7.93 14.60
#